data_AF-A0A914KM49-F1
#
_entry.id   AF-A0A914KM49-F1
#
_cell.length_a   1.000
_cell.length_b   1.000
_cell.length_c   1.000
_cell.angle_alpha   90.00
_cell.angle_beta   90.00
_cell.angle_gamma   90.00
#
_symmetry.space_group_name_H-M   'P 1'
#
loop_
_entity.id
_entity.type
_entity.pdbx_description
1 polymer ?
#
loop_
_entity_poly.entity_id
_entity_poly.type
_entity_poly.pdbx_seq_one_letter_code
_entity_poly.pdbx_strand_id
1 'polypeptide(L)'
;MQRADNKPKKFIACPSRLFAFDQWHLFITTMELYRLHRVDLVVVYIQSVEAQVYNLIKVYEKSGLVQIRPSLEMPSTNTELDYNPNSETSWQNQLTNFQDCLYEFKESAEFIAFPDWDDFFFTSNYNIPYYPILQKFAEQNPKVNTFIIDRYMGYHESLGILI
;
A
#
# COMPACT_ATOMS: atom_id res chain seq x y z
N MET A 1 4.38 -0.27 -17.73
CA MET A 1 3.32 0.65 -17.25
C MET A 1 1.98 0.02 -17.49
N GLN A 2 1.18 -0.04 -16.44
CA GLN A 2 -0.21 -0.49 -16.55
C GLN A 2 -1.04 0.52 -17.34
N ARG A 3 -2.15 0.06 -17.92
CA ARG A 3 -3.12 0.95 -18.58
C ARG A 3 -3.91 1.68 -17.50
N ALA A 4 -4.32 2.92 -17.80
CA ALA A 4 -5.20 3.67 -16.93
C ALA A 4 -6.50 2.89 -16.65
N ASP A 5 -6.87 2.83 -15.38
CA ASP A 5 -8.18 2.37 -14.94
C ASP A 5 -9.21 3.48 -15.15
N ASN A 6 -10.43 3.11 -15.52
CA ASN A 6 -11.52 4.04 -15.81
C ASN A 6 -12.77 3.77 -14.94
N LYS A 7 -12.65 2.91 -13.92
CA LYS A 7 -13.77 2.53 -13.05
C LYS A 7 -13.70 3.39 -11.77
N PRO A 8 -14.67 4.27 -11.52
CA PRO A 8 -14.66 5.14 -10.35
C PRO A 8 -14.49 4.36 -9.04
N LYS A 9 -13.58 4.84 -8.19
CA LYS A 9 -13.29 4.33 -6.85
C LYS A 9 -13.14 5.53 -5.91
N LYS A 10 -13.61 5.38 -4.69
CA LYS A 10 -13.53 6.40 -3.66
C LYS A 10 -12.18 6.38 -2.97
N PHE A 11 -11.68 5.19 -2.66
CA PHE A 11 -10.42 5.04 -1.95
C PHE A 11 -9.66 3.77 -2.34
N ILE A 12 -8.41 3.94 -2.74
CA ILE A 12 -7.48 2.86 -3.08
C ILE A 12 -6.27 2.91 -2.15
N ALA A 13 -5.85 1.74 -1.69
CA ALA A 13 -4.56 1.56 -1.03
C ALA A 13 -3.55 0.92 -2.01
N CYS A 14 -2.37 1.53 -2.12
CA CYS A 14 -1.24 1.02 -2.87
C CYS A 14 -0.07 0.77 -1.90
N PRO A 15 -0.08 -0.34 -1.12
CA PRO A 15 1.00 -0.60 -0.19
C PRO A 15 2.34 -0.81 -0.89
N SER A 16 3.41 -0.79 -0.11
CA SER A 16 4.75 -1.11 -0.58
C SER A 16 4.83 -2.49 -1.25
N ARG A 17 5.89 -2.74 -2.03
CA ARG A 17 6.05 -4.04 -2.70
C ARG A 17 6.32 -5.15 -1.68
N LEU A 18 5.80 -6.35 -1.94
CA LEU A 18 6.13 -7.54 -1.17
C LEU A 18 7.42 -8.17 -1.67
N PHE A 19 8.41 -8.31 -0.78
CA PHE A 19 9.68 -8.99 -1.03
C PHE A 19 10.01 -9.93 0.13
N ALA A 20 10.28 -11.19 -0.19
CA ALA A 20 10.53 -12.26 0.79
C ALA A 20 9.49 -12.31 1.92
N PHE A 21 8.24 -11.93 1.62
CA PHE A 21 7.23 -11.70 2.65
C PHE A 21 6.55 -13.00 3.08
N ASP A 22 6.55 -13.26 4.39
CA ASP A 22 6.00 -14.44 5.06
C ASP A 22 4.99 -14.09 6.19
N GLN A 23 4.81 -12.80 6.47
CA GLN A 23 4.03 -12.29 7.60
C GLN A 23 2.51 -12.30 7.30
N TRP A 24 1.95 -13.49 7.14
CA TRP A 24 0.53 -13.68 6.81
C TRP A 24 -0.43 -12.98 7.80
N HIS A 25 -0.08 -12.92 9.09
CA HIS A 25 -0.91 -12.27 10.12
C HIS A 25 -1.11 -10.77 9.84
N LEU A 26 -0.03 -10.07 9.45
CA LEU A 26 -0.11 -8.66 9.07
C LEU A 26 -1.01 -8.49 7.86
N PHE A 27 -0.80 -9.33 6.83
CA PHE A 27 -1.61 -9.27 5.63
C PHE A 27 -3.11 -9.45 5.91
N ILE A 28 -3.52 -10.49 6.64
CA ILE A 28 -4.94 -10.71 6.99
C ILE A 28 -5.48 -9.51 7.77
N THR A 29 -4.74 -9.05 8.78
CA THR A 29 -5.16 -7.94 9.64
C THR A 29 -5.40 -6.68 8.81
N THR A 30 -4.46 -6.33 7.91
CA THR A 30 -4.59 -5.17 7.02
C THR A 30 -5.79 -5.32 6.09
N MET A 31 -5.98 -6.49 5.49
CA MET A 31 -7.10 -6.71 4.57
C MET A 31 -8.46 -6.62 5.28
N GLU A 32 -8.61 -7.22 6.47
CA GLU A 32 -9.86 -7.14 7.22
C GLU A 32 -10.14 -5.74 7.75
N LEU A 33 -9.12 -4.97 8.15
CA LEU A 33 -9.26 -3.55 8.47
C LEU A 33 -9.71 -2.74 7.25
N TYR A 34 -9.14 -3.01 6.08
CA TYR A 34 -9.52 -2.36 4.84
C TYR A 34 -10.95 -2.70 4.41
N ARG A 35 -11.42 -3.94 4.64
CA ARG A 35 -12.83 -4.32 4.44
C ARG A 35 -13.75 -3.59 5.41
N LEU A 36 -13.39 -3.55 6.70
CA LEU A 36 -14.16 -2.85 7.73
C LEU A 36 -14.34 -1.36 7.36
N HIS A 37 -13.27 -0.72 6.89
CA HIS A 37 -13.27 0.69 6.52
C HIS A 37 -13.64 0.98 5.06
N ARG A 38 -14.15 -0.03 4.32
CA ARG A 38 -14.66 0.08 2.94
C ARG A 38 -13.65 0.67 1.96
N VAL A 39 -12.42 0.19 1.98
CA VAL A 39 -11.45 0.40 0.91
C VAL A 39 -11.96 -0.30 -0.35
N ASP A 40 -11.96 0.38 -1.50
CA ASP A 40 -12.51 -0.18 -2.74
C ASP A 40 -11.53 -1.16 -3.40
N LEU A 41 -10.23 -0.88 -3.30
CA LEU A 41 -9.19 -1.71 -3.90
C LEU A 41 -7.87 -1.58 -3.16
N VAL A 42 -7.16 -2.71 -3.05
CA VAL A 42 -5.79 -2.81 -2.57
C VAL A 42 -4.91 -3.35 -3.68
N VAL A 43 -3.94 -2.57 -4.14
CA VAL A 43 -3.06 -2.97 -5.24
C VAL A 43 -1.78 -3.57 -4.66
N VAL A 44 -1.60 -4.87 -4.83
CA VAL A 44 -0.51 -5.63 -4.21
C VAL A 44 0.56 -5.93 -5.26
N TYR A 45 1.69 -5.22 -5.16
CA TYR A 45 2.87 -5.51 -5.98
C TYR A 45 3.69 -6.63 -5.37
N ILE A 46 3.91 -7.70 -6.11
CA ILE A 46 4.63 -8.89 -5.65
C ILE A 46 5.96 -9.01 -6.39
N GLN A 47 7.06 -8.96 -5.64
CA GLN A 47 8.37 -9.43 -6.10
C GLN A 47 8.55 -10.90 -5.73
N SER A 48 8.45 -11.20 -4.43
CA SER A 48 8.55 -12.55 -3.90
C SER A 48 7.80 -12.65 -2.58
N VAL A 49 7.09 -13.76 -2.39
CA VAL A 49 6.27 -14.07 -1.22
C VAL A 49 6.33 -15.57 -0.95
N GLU A 50 6.12 -15.98 0.29
CA GLU A 50 5.94 -17.39 0.62
C GLU A 50 4.66 -17.96 -0.04
N ALA A 51 4.68 -19.23 -0.45
CA ALA A 51 3.64 -19.83 -1.28
C ALA A 51 2.25 -19.87 -0.62
N GLN A 52 2.19 -20.13 0.69
CA GLN A 52 0.94 -20.10 1.45
C GLN A 52 0.41 -18.66 1.56
N VAL A 53 1.29 -17.68 1.75
CA VAL A 53 0.90 -16.26 1.73
C VAL A 53 0.37 -15.86 0.35
N TYR A 54 1.00 -16.30 -0.74
CA TYR A 54 0.48 -16.06 -2.08
C TYR A 54 -0.94 -16.61 -2.26
N ASN A 55 -1.19 -17.83 -1.79
CA ASN A 55 -2.53 -18.44 -1.85
C ASN A 55 -3.56 -17.61 -1.07
N LEU A 56 -3.18 -17.07 0.08
CA LEU A 56 -4.01 -16.16 0.86
C LEU A 56 -4.30 -14.86 0.09
N ILE A 57 -3.30 -14.23 -0.53
CA ILE A 57 -3.49 -13.03 -1.37
C ILE A 57 -4.50 -13.33 -2.48
N LYS A 58 -4.42 -14.51 -3.12
CA LYS A 58 -5.37 -14.94 -4.16
C LYS A 58 -6.81 -15.10 -3.65
N VAL A 59 -7.02 -15.38 -2.37
CA VAL A 59 -8.37 -15.41 -1.78
C VAL A 59 -8.98 -14.00 -1.78
N TYR A 60 -8.20 -12.99 -1.37
CA TYR A 60 -8.65 -11.60 -1.39
C TYR A 60 -8.74 -11.01 -2.80
N GLU A 61 -7.95 -11.52 -3.74
CA GLU A 61 -8.11 -11.16 -5.16
C GLU A 61 -9.44 -11.67 -5.71
N LYS A 62 -9.81 -12.92 -5.38
CA LYS A 62 -11.11 -13.50 -5.77
C LYS A 62 -12.31 -12.79 -5.14
N SER A 63 -12.14 -12.20 -3.96
CA SER A 63 -13.21 -11.41 -3.32
C SER A 63 -13.36 -10.01 -3.93
N GLY A 64 -12.43 -9.58 -4.78
CA GLY A 64 -12.41 -8.28 -5.44
C GLY A 64 -11.77 -7.16 -4.63
N LEU A 65 -11.30 -7.43 -3.39
CA LEU A 65 -10.62 -6.42 -2.58
C LEU A 65 -9.18 -6.17 -3.07
N VAL A 66 -8.48 -7.23 -3.48
CA VAL A 66 -7.08 -7.15 -3.89
C VAL A 66 -6.97 -7.23 -5.40
N GLN A 67 -6.02 -6.49 -5.96
CA GLN A 67 -5.56 -6.66 -7.32
C GLN A 67 -4.06 -6.87 -7.33
N ILE A 68 -3.62 -8.03 -7.82
CA ILE A 68 -2.20 -8.38 -7.86
C ILE A 68 -1.54 -7.72 -9.08
N ARG A 69 -0.33 -7.21 -8.87
CA ARG A 69 0.56 -6.72 -9.92
C ARG A 69 1.95 -7.33 -9.74
N PRO A 70 2.66 -7.69 -10.82
CA PRO A 70 4.07 -8.01 -10.72
C PRO A 70 4.83 -6.75 -10.30
N SER A 71 5.75 -6.88 -9.35
CA SER A 71 6.64 -5.77 -9.05
C SER A 71 7.56 -5.50 -10.25
N LEU A 72 7.75 -4.22 -10.57
CA LEU A 72 8.67 -3.81 -11.62
C LEU A 72 10.11 -4.12 -11.22
N GLU A 73 10.79 -4.89 -12.07
CA GLU A 73 12.22 -5.15 -11.99
C GLU A 73 12.87 -4.73 -13.31
N MET A 74 14.04 -4.12 -13.21
CA MET A 74 14.87 -3.90 -14.39
C MET A 74 15.36 -5.24 -14.91
N PRO A 75 15.35 -5.45 -16.24
CA PRO A 75 15.89 -6.66 -16.83
C PRO A 75 17.33 -6.88 -16.36
N SER A 76 17.60 -8.03 -15.75
CA SER A 76 18.97 -8.50 -15.50
C SER A 76 19.52 -9.06 -16.81
N THR A 77 19.71 -8.21 -17.82
CA THR A 77 20.10 -8.66 -19.16
C THR A 77 21.60 -8.77 -19.37
N ASN A 78 22.44 -8.28 -18.45
CA ASN A 78 23.89 -8.33 -18.64
C ASN A 78 24.59 -9.00 -17.45
N THR A 79 25.16 -10.17 -17.71
CA THR A 79 26.20 -10.83 -16.90
C THR A 79 27.51 -10.02 -16.86
N GLU A 80 27.56 -8.85 -17.48
CA GLU A 80 28.74 -7.96 -17.56
C GLU A 80 28.74 -6.85 -16.50
N LEU A 81 27.62 -6.61 -15.81
CA LEU A 81 27.59 -5.66 -14.70
C LEU A 81 28.18 -6.33 -13.44
N ASP A 82 29.09 -5.65 -12.77
CA ASP A 82 29.68 -6.06 -11.49
C ASP A 82 28.74 -5.80 -10.29
N TYR A 83 27.57 -5.22 -10.54
CA TYR A 83 26.53 -4.94 -9.55
C TYR A 83 25.13 -5.32 -10.05
N ASN A 84 24.20 -5.50 -9.11
CA ASN A 84 22.79 -5.73 -9.43
C ASN A 84 22.08 -4.39 -9.66
N PRO A 85 21.59 -4.08 -10.88
CA PRO A 85 20.97 -2.78 -11.11
C PRO A 85 19.69 -2.59 -10.27
N ASN A 86 18.98 -3.66 -9.90
CA ASN A 86 17.80 -3.55 -9.03
C ASN A 86 18.15 -3.14 -7.58
N SER A 87 19.38 -3.38 -7.09
CA SER A 87 19.80 -2.89 -5.76
C SER A 87 20.09 -1.40 -5.73
N GLU A 88 20.40 -0.80 -6.89
CA GLU A 88 20.75 0.62 -7.01
C GLU A 88 19.54 1.53 -7.21
N THR A 89 18.34 0.95 -7.30
CA THR A 89 17.11 1.72 -7.42
C THR A 89 16.62 2.18 -6.05
N SER A 90 16.02 3.37 -6.03
CA SER A 90 15.48 3.94 -4.80
C SER A 90 14.51 2.98 -4.12
N TRP A 91 14.86 2.56 -2.91
CA TRP A 91 14.09 1.62 -2.09
C TRP A 91 13.78 0.31 -2.83
N GLN A 92 14.74 -0.20 -3.60
CA GLN A 92 14.58 -1.43 -4.38
C GLN A 92 13.29 -1.38 -5.24
N ASN A 93 13.14 -0.37 -6.10
CA ASN A 93 11.99 -0.14 -6.98
C ASN A 93 10.63 0.12 -6.30
N GLN A 94 10.56 0.27 -4.97
CA GLN A 94 9.31 0.58 -4.28
C GLN A 94 8.67 1.89 -4.77
N LEU A 95 9.48 2.94 -4.98
CA LEU A 95 8.98 4.21 -5.55
C LEU A 95 8.38 4.05 -6.95
N THR A 96 8.97 3.17 -7.77
CA THR A 96 8.45 2.88 -9.11
C THR A 96 7.09 2.18 -9.04
N ASN A 97 6.88 1.29 -8.06
CA ASN A 97 5.59 0.62 -7.88
C ASN A 97 4.50 1.60 -7.37
N PHE A 98 4.84 2.51 -6.47
CA PHE A 98 3.92 3.59 -6.06
C PHE A 98 3.53 4.47 -7.24
N GLN A 99 4.48 4.83 -8.10
CA GLN A 99 4.20 5.61 -9.30
C GLN A 99 3.33 4.85 -10.29
N ASP A 100 3.60 3.56 -10.56
CA ASP A 100 2.76 2.74 -11.44
C ASP A 100 1.32 2.67 -10.92
N CYS A 101 1.13 2.52 -9.61
CA CYS A 101 -0.20 2.55 -8.98
C CYS A 101 -0.87 3.92 -9.13
N LEU A 102 -0.15 5.01 -8.85
CA LEU A 102 -0.67 6.37 -9.00
C LEU A 102 -1.11 6.62 -10.44
N TYR A 103 -0.28 6.28 -11.43
CA TYR A 103 -0.61 6.50 -12.84
C TYR A 103 -1.74 5.61 -13.34
N GLU A 104 -1.85 4.36 -12.84
CA GLU A 104 -2.98 3.48 -13.16
C GLU A 104 -4.30 4.09 -12.66
N PHE A 105 -4.33 4.66 -11.45
CA PHE A 105 -5.58 5.00 -10.78
C PHE A 105 -5.91 6.48 -10.62
N LYS A 106 -4.98 7.42 -10.87
CA LYS A 106 -5.16 8.86 -10.61
C LYS A 106 -6.41 9.50 -11.22
N GLU A 107 -6.93 8.98 -12.33
CA GLU A 107 -8.14 9.52 -12.99
C GLU A 107 -9.43 8.82 -12.52
N SER A 108 -9.29 7.67 -11.84
CA SER A 108 -10.41 6.81 -11.41
C SER A 108 -10.66 6.84 -9.91
N ALA A 109 -9.66 7.21 -9.11
CA ALA A 109 -9.71 7.23 -7.66
C ALA A 109 -9.87 8.66 -7.12
N GLU A 110 -10.76 8.87 -6.16
CA GLU A 110 -10.84 10.15 -5.44
C GLU A 110 -9.68 10.31 -4.45
N PHE A 111 -9.29 9.23 -3.77
CA PHE A 111 -8.15 9.20 -2.86
C PHE A 111 -7.28 7.96 -3.08
N ILE A 112 -5.96 8.13 -3.00
CA ILE A 112 -4.97 7.05 -3.07
C ILE A 112 -4.03 7.16 -1.87
N ALA A 113 -3.82 6.07 -1.15
CA ALA A 113 -2.84 5.98 -0.06
C ALA A 113 -1.66 5.10 -0.43
N PHE A 114 -0.49 5.41 0.11
CA PHE A 114 0.77 4.66 -0.10
C PHE A 114 1.35 4.18 1.25
N PRO A 115 0.70 3.22 1.94
CA PRO A 115 1.19 2.70 3.21
C PRO A 115 2.34 1.69 3.04
N ASP A 116 3.09 1.45 4.12
CA ASP A 116 3.89 0.23 4.24
C ASP A 116 3.03 -0.92 4.82
N TRP A 117 3.48 -2.18 4.70
CA TRP A 117 2.71 -3.35 5.16
C TRP A 117 2.59 -3.48 6.68
N ASP A 118 3.45 -2.79 7.42
CA ASP A 118 3.45 -2.66 8.86
C ASP A 118 2.69 -1.41 9.35
N ASP A 119 2.17 -0.58 8.43
CA ASP A 119 1.33 0.57 8.76
C ASP A 119 -0.17 0.22 8.75
N PHE A 120 -0.82 0.44 9.89
CA PHE A 120 -2.27 0.34 9.99
C PHE A 120 -2.90 1.73 10.08
N PHE A 121 -3.84 2.00 9.17
CA PHE A 121 -4.72 3.15 9.33
C PHE A 121 -5.81 2.82 10.34
N PHE A 122 -5.99 3.69 11.33
CA PHE A 122 -7.08 3.59 12.29
C PHE A 122 -7.85 4.89 12.33
N THR A 123 -9.13 4.77 12.61
CA THR A 123 -10.00 5.91 12.88
C THR A 123 -10.43 5.84 14.34
N SER A 124 -10.65 6.99 14.98
CA SER A 124 -11.12 7.03 16.37
C SER A 124 -12.50 6.40 16.57
N ASN A 125 -13.25 6.15 15.49
CA ASN A 125 -14.52 5.45 15.49
C ASN A 125 -14.55 4.40 14.37
N TYR A 126 -14.38 3.13 14.76
CA TYR A 126 -14.33 1.98 13.86
C TYR A 126 -15.56 1.82 12.95
N ASN A 127 -16.69 2.45 13.27
CA ASN A 127 -17.90 2.42 12.44
C ASN A 127 -17.85 3.38 11.24
N ILE A 128 -16.83 4.24 11.15
CA ILE A 128 -16.71 5.24 10.09
C ILE A 128 -15.71 4.73 9.03
N PRO A 129 -16.15 4.58 7.75
CA PRO A 129 -15.24 4.28 6.65
C PRO A 129 -14.18 5.37 6.45
N TYR A 130 -13.09 5.08 5.76
CA TYR A 130 -12.05 6.09 5.52
C TYR A 130 -12.53 7.24 4.64
N TYR A 131 -13.32 6.95 3.60
CA TYR A 131 -13.69 7.94 2.59
C TYR A 131 -14.36 9.21 3.16
N PRO A 132 -15.42 9.14 4.00
CA PRO A 132 -16.02 10.34 4.60
C PRO A 132 -15.05 11.18 5.45
N ILE A 133 -14.08 10.53 6.08
CA ILE A 133 -13.06 11.22 6.89
C ILE A 133 -12.10 11.98 5.97
N LEU A 134 -11.59 11.32 4.94
CA LEU A 134 -10.70 11.93 3.94
C LEU A 134 -11.39 13.08 3.20
N GLN A 135 -12.65 12.88 2.82
CA GLN A 135 -13.47 13.92 2.19
C GLN A 135 -13.60 15.15 3.09
N LYS A 136 -13.96 14.95 4.37
CA LYS A 136 -14.05 16.05 5.34
C LYS A 136 -12.71 16.79 5.50
N PHE A 137 -11.60 16.07 5.56
CA PHE A 137 -10.27 16.69 5.64
C PHE A 137 -9.91 17.49 4.38
N ALA A 138 -10.25 16.99 3.19
CA ALA A 138 -10.04 17.68 1.92
C ALA A 138 -10.89 18.96 1.81
N GLU A 139 -12.17 18.90 2.21
CA GLU A 139 -13.07 20.06 2.26
C GLU A 139 -12.56 21.16 3.20
N GLN A 140 -11.95 20.77 4.33
CA GLN A 140 -11.33 21.71 5.28
C GLN A 140 -10.01 22.31 4.76
N ASN A 141 -9.35 21.66 3.80
CA ASN A 141 -8.04 22.03 3.29
C ASN A 141 -8.01 22.08 1.75
N PRO A 142 -8.80 22.97 1.09
CA PRO A 142 -9.06 22.91 -0.36
C PRO A 142 -7.84 23.18 -1.26
N LYS A 143 -6.72 23.62 -0.68
CA LYS A 143 -5.45 23.88 -1.41
C LYS A 143 -4.44 22.74 -1.29
N VAL A 144 -4.77 21.70 -0.53
CA VAL A 144 -3.89 20.57 -0.27
C VAL A 144 -4.28 19.42 -1.21
N ASN A 145 -3.27 18.81 -1.83
CA ASN A 145 -3.43 17.65 -2.71
C ASN A 145 -2.89 16.34 -2.08
N THR A 146 -2.13 16.45 -0.99
CA THR A 146 -1.49 15.33 -0.31
C THR A 146 -1.59 15.51 1.19
N PHE A 147 -1.96 14.44 1.89
CA PHE A 147 -1.97 14.40 3.35
C PHE A 147 -0.84 13.51 3.84
N ILE A 148 -0.11 14.00 4.84
CA ILE A 148 0.88 13.20 5.57
C ILE A 148 0.21 12.81 6.89
N ILE A 149 0.10 11.51 7.13
CA ILE A 149 -0.46 10.98 8.38
C ILE A 149 0.71 10.67 9.30
N ASP A 150 0.71 11.28 10.48
CA ASP A 150 1.75 11.01 11.49
C ASP A 150 1.67 9.55 11.93
N ARG A 151 2.82 8.86 11.85
CA ARG A 151 2.95 7.48 12.32
C ARG A 151 3.15 7.50 13.83
N TYR A 152 2.21 6.91 14.56
CA TYR A 152 2.39 6.64 15.98
C TYR A 152 3.16 5.32 16.14
N MET A 153 4.47 5.41 16.39
CA MET A 153 5.27 4.23 16.71
C MET A 153 4.94 3.78 18.14
N GLY A 154 4.35 2.59 18.30
CA GLY A 154 3.96 2.03 19.59
C GLY A 154 5.11 1.67 20.55
N TYR A 155 6.35 2.03 20.22
CA TYR A 155 7.52 1.83 21.08
C TYR A 155 7.88 3.13 21.81
N HIS A 156 7.38 3.26 23.04
CA HIS A 156 7.85 4.14 24.13
C HIS A 156 8.37 5.55 23.78
N GLU A 157 7.56 6.57 24.11
CA GLU A 157 8.11 7.64 24.95
C GLU A 157 8.52 7.00 26.28
N SER A 158 9.81 6.71 26.41
CA SER A 158 10.45 6.52 27.71
C SER A 158 10.33 7.83 28.48
N LEU A 159 9.24 7.97 29.25
CA LEU A 159 9.26 8.77 30.46
C LEU A 159 10.47 8.34 31.26
N GLY A 160 11.44 9.22 31.38
CA GLY A 160 12.59 9.02 32.25
C GLY A 160 12.11 8.79 33.68
N ILE A 161 12.43 7.63 34.23
CA ILE A 161 12.57 7.42 35.67
C ILE A 161 13.82 6.57 35.87
N LEU A 162 14.81 7.18 36.51
CA LEU A 162 15.88 6.51 37.22
C LEU A 162 15.28 5.50 38.21
N ILE A 163 15.77 4.25 38.18
CA ILE A 163 16.28 3.55 39.37
C ILE A 163 17.50 2.74 38.93
#